data_AF-A0A957G5C6-F1
#
_entry.id   AF-A0A957G5C6-F1
#
_cell.length_a   1.000
_cell.length_b   1.000
_cell.length_c   1.000
_cell.angle_alpha   90.00
_cell.angle_beta   90.00
_cell.angle_gamma   90.00
#
_symmetry.space_group_name_H-M   'P 1'
#
loop_
_entity.id
_entity.type
_entity.pdbx_description
1 polymer ?
#
loop_
_entity_poly.entity_id
_entity_poly.type
_entity_poly.pdbx_seq_one_letter_code
_entity_poly.pdbx_strand_id
1 'polypeptide(L)'
;METVILRTNPRKDNTGLKITYEVIGSGASGEAMRQAIRGLENYPARAERRALVDVLGLIEAGRYQVCHVEHGPDPDAEGVEYWLFLLQR
;
A
#
# COMPACT_ATOMS: atom_id res chain seq x y z
N MET A 1 0.62 -16.15 13.44
CA MET A 1 -0.37 -15.19 12.96
C MET A 1 0.21 -13.81 13.18
N GLU A 2 0.80 -13.25 12.14
CA GLU A 2 1.40 -11.93 12.14
C GLU A 2 0.47 -10.97 11.40
N THR A 3 0.29 -9.78 11.96
CA THR A 3 -0.51 -8.72 11.37
C THR A 3 0.40 -7.76 10.62
N VAL A 4 0.01 -7.40 9.40
CA VAL A 4 0.68 -6.40 8.58
C VAL A 4 -0.34 -5.33 8.20
N ILE A 5 0.01 -4.06 8.34
CA ILE A 5 -0.79 -2.96 7.82
C ILE A 5 -0.09 -2.44 6.56
N LEU A 6 -0.81 -2.43 5.45
CA LEU A 6 -0.36 -1.88 4.18
C LEU A 6 -1.17 -0.62 3.86
N ARG A 7 -0.50 0.52 3.74
CA ARG A 7 -1.11 1.81 3.41
C ARG A 7 -0.59 2.31 2.07
N THR A 8 -1.46 2.84 1.21
CA THR A 8 -1.02 3.67 0.08
C THR A 8 -0.72 5.08 0.58
N ASN A 9 0.41 5.64 0.16
CA ASN A 9 0.86 6.98 0.49
C ASN A 9 0.86 7.83 -0.80
N PRO A 10 -0.30 8.41 -1.17
CA PRO A 10 -0.40 9.30 -2.32
C PRO A 10 0.32 10.62 -2.03
N ARG A 11 1.14 11.08 -2.96
CA ARG A 11 1.75 12.41 -2.93
C ARG A 11 1.53 13.08 -4.26
N LYS A 12 1.03 14.31 -4.20
CA LYS A 12 0.89 15.18 -5.37
C LYS A 12 1.98 16.22 -5.33
N ASP A 13 2.83 16.23 -6.35
CA ASP A 13 3.88 17.23 -6.54
C ASP A 13 3.73 17.92 -7.91
N ASN A 14 4.67 18.80 -8.25
CA ASN A 14 4.67 19.53 -9.52
C ASN A 14 4.76 18.62 -10.77
N THR A 15 5.11 17.34 -10.59
CA THR A 15 5.22 16.34 -11.67
C THR A 15 4.00 15.43 -11.79
N GLY A 16 3.04 15.52 -10.85
CA GLY A 16 1.78 14.82 -10.87
C GLY A 16 1.52 14.01 -9.60
N LEU A 17 0.62 13.02 -9.71
CA LEU A 17 0.32 12.08 -8.63
C LEU A 17 1.35 10.94 -8.64
N LYS A 18 1.95 10.70 -7.48
CA LYS A 18 2.82 9.55 -7.20
C LYS A 18 2.28 8.82 -5.98
N ILE A 19 1.99 7.54 -6.11
CA ILE A 19 1.50 6.71 -5.01
C ILE A 19 2.59 5.71 -4.66
N THR A 20 3.07 5.78 -3.41
CA THR A 20 3.98 4.79 -2.83
C THR A 20 3.24 3.93 -1.81
N TYR A 21 3.91 2.94 -1.22
CA TYR A 21 3.31 2.01 -0.28
C TYR A 21 4.09 2.02 1.02
N GLU A 22 3.39 1.96 2.14
CA GLU A 22 3.96 1.94 3.48
C GLU A 22 3.52 0.65 4.18
N VAL A 23 4.49 0.00 4.84
CA VAL A 23 4.23 -1.21 5.64
C VAL A 23 4.44 -0.89 7.11
N ILE A 24 3.35 -0.88 7.85
CA ILE A 24 3.34 -0.68 9.31
C ILE A 24 3.23 -2.07 9.97
N GLY A 25 4.16 -2.36 10.88
CA GLY A 25 4.27 -3.65 11.56
C GLY A 25 5.67 -4.25 11.46
N SER A 26 6.04 -5.06 12.45
CA SER A 26 7.32 -5.78 12.51
C SER A 26 7.09 -7.28 12.31
N GLY A 27 8.18 -8.05 12.17
CA GLY A 27 8.12 -9.50 11.98
C GLY A 27 8.37 -9.95 10.54
N ALA A 28 8.32 -11.26 10.31
CA ALA A 28 8.72 -11.87 9.05
C ALA A 28 7.79 -11.48 7.90
N SER A 29 6.48 -11.39 8.17
CA SER A 29 5.46 -11.01 7.21
C SER A 29 5.57 -9.53 6.81
N GLY A 30 5.93 -8.65 7.74
CA GLY A 30 6.18 -7.24 7.44
C GLY A 30 7.42 -7.06 6.56
N GLU A 31 8.49 -7.79 6.84
CA GLU A 31 9.72 -7.74 6.05
C GLU A 31 9.51 -8.32 4.63
N ALA A 32 8.78 -9.42 4.51
CA ALA A 32 8.41 -9.99 3.21
C ALA A 32 7.61 -8.98 2.35
N MET A 33 6.65 -8.27 2.97
CA MET A 33 5.87 -7.24 2.27
C MET A 33 6.76 -6.06 1.83
N ARG A 34 7.68 -5.58 2.68
CA ARG A 34 8.64 -4.53 2.30
C ARG A 34 9.50 -4.93 1.12
N GLN A 35 10.00 -6.16 1.12
CA GLN A 35 10.79 -6.67 -0.01
C GLN A 35 9.98 -6.71 -1.31
N ALA A 36 8.72 -7.12 -1.24
CA ALA A 36 7.83 -7.13 -2.41
C ALA A 36 7.55 -5.72 -2.95
N ILE A 37 7.38 -4.73 -2.06
CA ILE A 37 7.13 -3.33 -2.43
C ILE A 37 8.33 -2.65 -3.06
N ARG A 38 9.57 -2.97 -2.68
CA ARG A 38 10.78 -2.36 -3.29
C ARG A 38 10.79 -2.45 -4.82
N GLY A 39 10.22 -3.51 -5.40
CA GLY A 39 10.08 -3.64 -6.85
C GLY A 39 9.18 -2.57 -7.48
N LEU A 40 8.18 -2.10 -6.73
CA LEU A 40 7.20 -1.10 -7.15
C LEU A 40 7.70 0.34 -6.92
N GLU A 41 8.67 0.56 -6.03
CA GLU A 41 9.21 1.90 -5.74
C GLU A 41 9.89 2.55 -6.96
N ASN A 42 10.47 1.74 -7.85
CA ASN A 42 11.07 2.20 -9.11
C ASN A 42 10.03 2.67 -10.14
N TYR A 43 8.81 2.15 -10.04
CA TYR A 43 7.70 2.44 -10.97
C TYR A 43 6.42 2.73 -10.18
N PRO A 44 6.40 3.85 -9.43
CA PRO A 44 5.28 4.18 -8.57
C PRO A 44 4.00 4.39 -9.38
N ALA A 45 2.87 3.99 -8.81
CA ALA A 45 1.58 4.17 -9.46
C ALA A 45 1.26 5.66 -9.59
N ARG A 46 0.75 6.05 -10.77
CA ARG A 46 0.32 7.43 -11.08
C ARG A 46 -1.20 7.61 -11.13
N ALA A 47 -1.93 6.54 -10.84
CA ALA A 47 -3.38 6.50 -10.80
C ALA A 47 -3.82 5.55 -9.69
N GLU A 48 -4.87 5.90 -8.97
CA GLU A 48 -5.39 5.13 -7.83
C GLU A 48 -5.77 3.70 -8.21
N ARG A 49 -6.43 3.52 -9.36
CA ARG A 49 -6.76 2.19 -9.89
C ARG A 49 -5.51 1.32 -10.06
N ARG A 50 -4.39 1.89 -10.49
CA ARG A 50 -3.14 1.14 -10.65
C ARG A 50 -2.57 0.75 -9.28
N ALA A 51 -2.60 1.67 -8.31
CA ALA A 51 -2.15 1.39 -6.96
C ALA A 51 -2.95 0.26 -6.29
N LEU A 52 -4.28 0.25 -6.48
CA LEU A 52 -5.14 -0.84 -6.01
C LEU A 52 -4.78 -2.19 -6.65
N VAL A 53 -4.52 -2.23 -7.96
CA VAL A 53 -4.09 -3.46 -8.62
C VAL A 53 -2.76 -3.96 -8.06
N ASP A 54 -1.80 -3.07 -7.83
CA ASP A 54 -0.52 -3.45 -7.24
C ASP A 54 -0.70 -4.02 -5.82
N VAL A 55 -1.53 -3.38 -4.97
CA VAL A 55 -1.84 -3.86 -3.63
C VAL A 55 -2.51 -5.24 -3.63
N LEU A 56 -3.52 -5.44 -4.49
CA LEU A 56 -4.19 -6.73 -4.62
C LEU A 56 -3.23 -7.83 -5.06
N GLY A 57 -2.32 -7.52 -6.00
CA GLY A 57 -1.26 -8.43 -6.42
C GLY A 57 -0.30 -8.82 -5.30
N LEU A 58 0.07 -7.87 -4.43
CA LEU A 58 0.90 -8.14 -3.24
C LEU A 58 0.19 -9.05 -2.24
N ILE A 59 -1.09 -8.79 -1.98
CA ILE A 59 -1.93 -9.58 -1.06
C ILE A 59 -2.04 -11.03 -1.57
N GLU A 60 -2.32 -11.21 -2.86
CA GLU A 60 -2.45 -12.52 -3.48
C GLU A 60 -1.12 -13.29 -3.48
N ALA A 61 -0.03 -12.67 -3.95
CA ALA A 61 1.29 -13.30 -4.00
C ALA A 61 1.81 -13.70 -2.61
N GLY A 62 1.53 -12.87 -1.60
CA GLY A 62 1.91 -13.12 -0.22
C GLY A 62 0.98 -14.05 0.56
N ARG A 63 -0.16 -14.44 -0.04
CA ARG A 63 -1.23 -15.24 0.59
C ARG A 63 -1.74 -14.62 1.90
N TYR A 64 -1.91 -13.30 1.90
CA TYR A 64 -2.44 -12.58 3.04
C TYR A 64 -3.97 -12.66 3.08
N GLN A 65 -4.53 -12.81 4.28
CA GLN A 65 -5.96 -12.60 4.51
C GLN A 65 -6.22 -11.11 4.75
N VAL A 66 -7.21 -10.54 4.07
CA VAL A 66 -7.69 -9.18 4.34
C VAL A 66 -8.65 -9.22 5.53
N CYS A 67 -8.28 -8.54 6.62
CA CYS A 67 -9.07 -8.46 7.84
C CYS A 67 -9.90 -7.18 7.90
N HIS A 68 -9.37 -6.08 7.34
CA HIS A 68 -10.04 -4.79 7.30
C HIS A 68 -9.52 -3.96 6.12
N VAL A 69 -10.38 -3.11 5.56
CA VAL A 69 -10.04 -2.14 4.52
C VAL A 69 -10.65 -0.80 4.90
N GLU A 70 -9.83 0.24 4.88
CA GLU A 70 -10.26 1.63 5.03
C GLU A 70 -9.87 2.41 3.77
N HIS A 71 -10.75 3.32 3.37
CA HIS A 71 -10.56 4.24 2.25
C HIS A 71 -11.09 5.62 2.65
N GLY A 72 -10.32 6.66 2.38
CA GLY A 72 -10.69 8.02 2.73
C GLY A 72 -9.74 9.07 2.19
N PRO A 73 -10.05 10.36 2.44
CA PRO A 73 -9.16 11.46 2.06
C PRO A 73 -7.84 11.35 2.83
N ASP A 74 -6.71 11.61 2.16
CA ASP A 74 -5.42 11.68 2.83
C ASP A 74 -5.36 12.96 3.68
N PRO A 75 -5.11 12.85 5.00
CA PRO A 75 -5.11 14.01 5.90
C PRO A 75 -3.99 15.00 5.58
N ASP A 76 -2.91 14.54 4.93
CA ASP A 76 -1.72 15.34 4.65
C ASP A 76 -1.68 15.86 3.20
N ALA A 77 -2.66 15.51 2.37
CA ALA A 77 -2.70 15.91 0.96
C ALA A 77 -4.12 16.13 0.42
N GLU A 78 -4.41 17.38 0.04
CA GLU A 78 -5.73 17.78 -0.44
C GLU A 78 -6.07 17.14 -1.81
N GLY A 79 -7.25 16.53 -1.89
CA GLY A 79 -7.78 15.97 -3.14
C GLY A 79 -7.09 14.68 -3.58
N VAL A 80 -6.46 13.95 -2.67
CA VAL A 80 -5.98 12.57 -2.88
C VAL A 80 -6.55 11.64 -1.83
N GLU A 81 -6.80 10.40 -2.23
CA GLU A 81 -7.36 9.38 -1.38
C GLU A 81 -6.32 8.33 -1.01
N TYR A 82 -6.40 7.82 0.21
CA TYR A 82 -5.56 6.73 0.69
C TYR A 82 -6.38 5.47 0.91
N TRP A 83 -5.70 4.33 0.80
CA TRP A 83 -6.20 3.02 1.15
C TRP A 83 -5.34 2.43 2.26
N LEU A 84 -5.97 1.78 3.22
CA LEU A 84 -5.31 1.04 4.29
C LEU A 84 -5.90 -0.36 4.39
N PHE A 85 -5.02 -1.34 4.44
CA PHE A 85 -5.36 -2.75 4.52
C PHE A 85 -4.75 -3.34 5.78
N LEU A 86 -5.58 -3.94 6.63
CA LEU A 86 -5.13 -4.80 7.72
C LEU A 86 -5.09 -6.23 7.20
N LEU A 87 -3.91 -6.83 7.24
CA LEU A 87 -3.61 -8.14 6.66
C LEU A 87 -3.11 -9.11 7.73
N GLN A 88 -3.41 -10.41 7.56
CA GLN A 88 -2.91 -11.47 8.43
C GLN A 88 -2.28 -12.62 7.64
N ARG A 89 -1.23 -13.22 8.21
CA ARG A 89 -0.54 -14.41 7.70
C ARG A 89 -0.01 -15.32 8.81
#